data_AF-A0A7C3L1W2-F1
#
_entry.id   AF-A0A7C3L1W2-F1
#
_cell.length_a   1.000
_cell.length_b   1.000
_cell.length_c   1.000
_cell.angle_alpha   90.00
_cell.angle_beta   90.00
_cell.angle_gamma   90.00
#
_symmetry.space_group_name_H-M   'P 1'
#
loop_
_entity.id
_entity.type
_entity.pdbx_description
1 polymer ?
#
loop_
_entity_poly.entity_id
_entity_poly.type
_entity_poly.pdbx_seq_one_letter_code
_entity_poly.pdbx_strand_id
1 'polypeptide(L)'
;MKRSLTMKISSNLKFGFAFPALAMMILWAIPSWAKMNILTSFPQDAAIVKAIAGDKADVKSLAIASQDPHAIQLKPNLAVMLNRADLLIVNGQDMELAWL
;
A
#
# COMPACT_ATOMS: atom_id res chain seq x y z
N MET A 1 -12.22 67.62 -24.64
CA MET A 1 -12.71 66.45 -23.88
C MET A 1 -12.25 65.17 -24.59
N LYS A 2 -11.25 64.47 -24.04
CA LYS A 2 -10.98 63.01 -24.13
C LYS A 2 -9.55 62.75 -23.62
N ARG A 3 -9.46 62.27 -22.38
CA ARG A 3 -8.19 61.92 -21.71
C ARG A 3 -7.75 60.54 -22.21
N SER A 4 -6.54 60.46 -22.76
CA SER A 4 -5.90 59.20 -23.16
C SER A 4 -5.49 58.43 -21.90
N LEU A 5 -6.11 57.27 -21.67
CA LEU A 5 -5.80 56.35 -20.59
C LEU A 5 -4.82 55.29 -21.12
N THR A 6 -3.53 55.50 -20.88
CA THR A 6 -2.52 54.45 -21.06
C THR A 6 -2.52 53.57 -19.81
N MET A 7 -3.14 52.39 -19.92
CA MET A 7 -3.16 51.39 -18.86
C MET A 7 -1.78 50.73 -18.76
N LYS A 8 -1.07 51.01 -17.67
CA LYS A 8 0.25 50.46 -17.36
C LYS A 8 0.06 49.08 -16.73
N ILE A 9 0.23 48.02 -17.51
CA ILE A 9 0.19 46.63 -17.01
C ILE A 9 1.47 46.39 -16.21
N SER A 10 1.36 46.26 -14.89
CA SER A 10 2.50 45.93 -14.02
C SER A 10 2.73 44.42 -14.01
N SER A 11 3.87 43.99 -14.54
CA SER A 11 4.34 42.61 -14.48
C SER A 11 4.94 42.29 -13.11
N ASN A 12 4.09 42.07 -12.10
CA ASN A 12 4.51 41.61 -10.77
C ASN A 12 4.39 40.08 -10.63
N LEU A 13 4.75 39.33 -11.66
CA LEU A 13 4.79 37.87 -11.57
C LEU A 13 6.13 37.48 -10.96
N LYS A 14 6.12 37.17 -9.66
CA LYS A 14 7.30 36.75 -8.86
C LYS A 14 7.80 35.37 -9.32
N PHE A 15 8.33 35.27 -10.54
CA PHE A 15 8.84 34.01 -11.11
C PHE A 15 10.15 33.53 -10.48
N GLY A 16 10.90 34.41 -9.81
CA GLY A 16 12.25 34.11 -9.32
C GLY A 16 12.33 33.06 -8.20
N PHE A 17 11.28 32.90 -7.38
CA PHE A 17 11.26 31.93 -6.28
C PHE A 17 10.46 30.66 -6.58
N ALA A 18 9.47 30.73 -7.48
CA ALA A 18 8.62 29.57 -7.80
C ALA A 18 9.39 28.48 -8.58
N PHE A 19 10.31 28.88 -9.46
CA PHE A 19 11.10 27.97 -10.28
C PHE A 19 12.11 27.12 -9.48
N PRO A 20 12.93 27.70 -8.58
CA PRO A 20 13.82 26.91 -7.73
C PRO A 20 13.08 26.07 -6.69
N ALA A 21 11.94 26.52 -6.17
CA ALA A 21 11.14 25.74 -5.22
C ALA A 21 10.56 24.47 -5.86
N LEU A 22 10.08 24.55 -7.10
CA LEU A 22 9.58 23.40 -7.85
C LEU A 22 10.71 22.40 -8.18
N ALA A 23 11.88 22.90 -8.58
CA ALA A 23 13.07 22.07 -8.80
C ALA A 23 13.51 21.33 -7.52
N MET A 24 13.45 22.01 -6.36
CA MET A 24 13.77 21.40 -5.07
C MET A 24 12.79 20.28 -4.68
N MET A 25 11.49 20.44 -4.96
CA MET A 25 10.49 19.39 -4.69
C MET A 25 10.69 18.16 -5.58
N ILE A 26 11.08 18.34 -6.85
CA ILE A 26 11.36 17.24 -7.76
C ILE A 26 12.61 16.47 -7.30
N LEU A 27 13.64 17.17 -6.80
CA LEU A 27 14.85 16.55 -6.25
C LEU A 27 14.59 15.76 -4.95
N TRP A 28 13.45 15.97 -4.29
CA TRP A 28 13.03 15.24 -3.08
C TRP A 28 12.06 14.09 -3.38
N ALA A 29 11.80 13.78 -4.65
CA ALA A 29 10.98 12.63 -5.02
C ALA A 29 11.74 11.31 -4.81
N ILE A 30 11.62 10.73 -3.62
CA ILE A 30 12.15 9.40 -3.30
C ILE A 30 11.14 8.34 -3.80
N PRO A 31 11.59 7.29 -4.53
CA PRO A 31 10.69 6.19 -4.90
C PRO A 31 10.16 5.52 -3.63
N SER A 32 8.84 5.36 -3.53
CA SER A 32 8.24 4.61 -2.43
C SER A 32 8.45 3.11 -2.66
N TRP A 33 9.16 2.45 -1.76
CA TRP A 33 9.26 1.00 -1.70
C TRP A 33 8.25 0.46 -0.69
N ALA A 34 6.97 0.59 -1.03
CA ALA A 34 5.91 -0.02 -0.24
C ALA A 34 5.70 -1.47 -0.73
N LYS A 35 6.11 -2.45 0.08
CA LYS A 35 5.75 -3.85 -0.13
C LYS A 35 4.30 -4.07 0.31
N MET A 36 3.58 -4.88 -0.46
CA MET A 36 2.23 -5.29 -0.09
C MET A 36 2.28 -6.31 1.06
N ASN A 37 1.48 -6.12 2.10
CA ASN A 37 1.31 -7.10 3.18
C ASN A 37 0.22 -8.10 2.79
N ILE A 38 0.62 -9.30 2.39
CA ILE A 38 -0.31 -10.35 1.97
C ILE A 38 -0.41 -11.42 3.06
N LEU A 39 -1.65 -11.73 3.45
CA LEU A 39 -1.97 -12.88 4.27
C LEU A 39 -2.58 -13.99 3.44
N THR A 40 -2.28 -15.21 3.84
CA THR A 40 -2.85 -16.45 3.31
C THR A 40 -3.48 -17.23 4.45
N SER A 41 -4.55 -17.99 4.20
CA SER A 41 -5.12 -18.86 5.22
C SER A 41 -4.12 -19.95 5.61
N PHE A 42 -3.45 -20.57 4.64
CA PHE A 42 -2.54 -21.70 4.87
C PHE A 42 -1.10 -21.52 4.32
N PRO A 43 -0.10 -22.24 4.88
CA PRO A 43 1.30 -22.13 4.46
C PRO A 43 1.58 -22.51 3.00
N GLN A 44 0.85 -23.47 2.42
CA GLN A 44 1.03 -23.86 1.02
C GLN A 44 0.69 -22.73 0.06
N ASP A 45 -0.36 -21.96 0.37
CA ASP A 45 -0.75 -20.81 -0.43
C ASP A 45 0.28 -19.69 -0.29
N ALA A 46 0.79 -19.46 0.94
CA ALA A 46 1.90 -18.53 1.16
C ALA A 46 3.13 -18.89 0.31
N ALA A 47 3.46 -20.17 0.14
CA ALA A 47 4.59 -20.59 -0.68
C ALA A 47 4.39 -20.24 -2.16
N ILE A 48 3.20 -20.51 -2.70
CA ILE A 48 2.82 -20.15 -4.08
C ILE A 48 2.86 -18.64 -4.27
N VAL A 49 2.24 -17.90 -3.36
CA VAL A 49 2.16 -16.44 -3.42
C VAL A 49 3.54 -15.80 -3.32
N LYS A 50 4.44 -16.32 -2.47
CA LYS A 50 5.84 -15.85 -2.41
C LYS A 50 6.58 -16.06 -3.73
N ALA A 51 6.38 -17.21 -4.37
CA ALA A 51 7.00 -17.50 -5.66
C ALA A 51 6.54 -16.53 -6.75
N ILE A 52 5.27 -16.10 -6.71
CA ILE A 52 4.69 -15.14 -7.67
C ILE A 52 5.09 -13.70 -7.34
N ALA A 53 4.99 -13.31 -6.07
CA ALA A 53 5.16 -11.92 -5.64
C ALA A 53 6.63 -11.49 -5.58
N GLY A 54 7.56 -12.42 -5.38
CA GLY A 54 8.99 -12.14 -5.28
C GLY A 54 9.28 -11.14 -4.16
N ASP A 55 10.01 -10.08 -4.47
CA ASP A 55 10.42 -9.03 -3.54
C ASP A 55 9.36 -7.93 -3.32
N LYS A 56 8.24 -7.98 -4.05
CA LYS A 56 7.21 -6.91 -4.06
C LYS A 56 6.19 -7.01 -2.92
N ALA A 57 6.17 -8.13 -2.19
CA ALA A 57 5.23 -8.34 -1.10
C ALA A 57 5.88 -9.06 0.09
N ASP A 58 5.39 -8.75 1.27
CA ASP A 58 5.64 -9.51 2.49
C ASP A 58 4.46 -10.47 2.72
N VAL A 59 4.73 -11.77 2.61
CA VAL A 59 3.69 -12.82 2.62
C VAL A 59 3.78 -13.66 3.89
N LYS A 60 2.67 -13.79 4.62
CA LYS A 60 2.55 -14.64 5.82
C LYS A 60 1.29 -15.52 5.75
N SER A 61 1.29 -16.64 6.48
CA SER A 61 0.10 -17.48 6.67
C SER A 61 -0.51 -17.27 8.05
N LEU A 62 -1.83 -17.35 8.15
CA LEU A 62 -2.56 -17.33 9.41
C LEU A 62 -2.39 -18.66 10.16
N ALA A 63 -2.56 -19.78 9.45
CA ALA A 63 -2.29 -21.12 9.96
C ALA A 63 -0.78 -21.43 9.96
N ILE A 64 -0.38 -22.36 10.83
CA ILE A 64 0.93 -23.03 10.72
C ILE A 64 0.76 -24.46 10.20
N ALA A 65 1.81 -25.02 9.60
CA ALA A 65 1.74 -26.30 8.89
C ALA A 65 1.37 -27.51 9.77
N SER A 66 1.57 -27.42 11.09
CA SER A 66 1.26 -28.49 12.03
C SER A 66 -0.16 -28.45 12.59
N GLN A 67 -0.95 -27.41 12.28
CA GLN A 67 -2.34 -27.30 12.74
C GLN A 67 -3.29 -28.06 11.83
N ASP A 68 -4.34 -28.62 12.44
CA ASP A 68 -5.51 -29.10 11.70
C ASP A 68 -6.21 -27.92 11.01
N PRO A 69 -6.39 -27.95 9.67
CA PRO A 69 -7.05 -26.90 8.92
C PRO A 69 -8.45 -26.53 9.41
N HIS A 70 -9.18 -27.50 9.98
CA HIS A 70 -10.56 -27.31 10.42
C HIS A 70 -10.68 -26.81 11.87
N ALA A 71 -9.58 -26.82 12.64
CA ALA A 71 -9.59 -26.56 14.08
C ALA A 71 -8.53 -25.53 14.49
N ILE A 72 -8.39 -24.44 13.74
CA ILE A 72 -7.46 -23.37 14.10
C ILE A 72 -8.02 -22.55 15.24
N GLN A 73 -7.22 -22.42 16.30
CA GLN A 73 -7.59 -21.58 17.45
C GLN A 73 -7.55 -20.10 17.07
N LEU A 74 -8.72 -19.46 17.11
CA LEU A 74 -8.88 -18.01 17.02
C LEU A 74 -8.11 -17.32 18.15
N LYS A 75 -7.06 -16.57 17.79
CA LYS A 75 -6.28 -15.73 18.71
C LYS A 75 -6.50 -14.26 18.37
N PRO A 76 -6.55 -13.34 19.37
CA PRO A 76 -6.68 -11.90 19.11
C PRO A 76 -5.65 -11.35 18.12
N ASN A 77 -4.43 -11.90 18.11
CA ASN A 77 -3.39 -11.51 17.16
C ASN A 77 -3.78 -11.77 15.69
N LEU A 78 -4.61 -12.78 15.39
CA LEU A 78 -5.05 -13.05 14.02
C LEU A 78 -5.89 -11.90 13.47
N ALA A 79 -6.79 -11.32 14.29
CA ALA A 79 -7.58 -10.15 13.91
C ALA A 79 -6.70 -8.91 13.67
N VAL A 80 -5.66 -8.71 14.49
CA VAL A 80 -4.68 -7.63 14.30
C VAL A 80 -3.88 -7.81 13.01
N MET A 81 -3.50 -9.06 12.69
CA MET A 81 -2.81 -9.37 11.42
C MET A 81 -3.72 -9.08 10.23
N LEU A 82 -4.96 -9.59 10.24
CA LEU A 82 -5.97 -9.35 9.20
C LEU A 82 -6.24 -7.87 8.97
N ASN A 83 -6.39 -7.09 10.04
CA ASN A 83 -6.63 -5.64 9.95
C ASN A 83 -5.48 -4.87 9.26
N ARG A 84 -4.25 -5.39 9.34
CA ARG A 84 -3.06 -4.76 8.74
C ARG A 84 -2.72 -5.31 7.35
N ALA A 85 -3.42 -6.33 6.88
CA ALA A 85 -3.16 -6.91 5.58
C ALA A 85 -3.78 -6.04 4.48
N ASP A 86 -3.04 -5.89 3.38
CA ASP A 86 -3.54 -5.25 2.17
C ASP A 86 -4.35 -6.25 1.32
N LEU A 87 -4.07 -7.55 1.46
CA LEU A 87 -4.73 -8.64 0.75
C LEU A 87 -4.79 -9.91 1.62
N LEU A 88 -5.93 -10.59 1.59
CA LEU A 88 -6.12 -11.93 2.15
C LEU A 88 -6.45 -12.93 1.03
N ILE A 89 -5.73 -14.05 1.02
CA ILE A 89 -5.96 -15.17 0.12
C ILE A 89 -6.45 -16.35 0.94
N VAL A 90 -7.60 -16.90 0.54
CA VAL A 90 -8.23 -18.06 1.18
C VAL A 90 -8.21 -19.25 0.23
N ASN A 91 -8.09 -20.44 0.79
CA ASN A 91 -8.17 -21.70 0.04
C ASN A 91 -9.63 -22.00 -0.34
N GLY A 92 -10.58 -21.69 0.55
CA GLY A 92 -12.00 -21.95 0.35
C GLY A 92 -12.35 -23.42 0.58
N GLN A 93 -13.38 -23.92 -0.12
CA GLN A 93 -13.89 -25.30 0.05
C GLN A 93 -14.19 -25.66 1.52
N ASP A 94 -14.76 -24.70 2.26
CA ASP A 94 -15.11 -24.82 3.67
C ASP A 94 -13.94 -25.09 4.63
N MET A 95 -12.69 -24.93 4.19
CA MET A 95 -11.52 -25.16 5.03
C MET A 95 -11.42 -24.16 6.19
N GLU A 96 -11.84 -22.91 5.98
CA GLU A 96 -11.72 -21.84 6.98
C GLU A 96 -13.01 -21.58 7.77
N LEU A 97 -14.11 -22.27 7.48
CA LEU A 97 -15.47 -21.94 7.93
C LEU A 97 -15.66 -21.86 9.45
N ALA A 98 -14.83 -22.55 10.23
CA ALA A 98 -14.91 -22.56 11.69
C ALA A 98 -14.14 -21.42 12.38
N TRP A 99 -13.26 -20.71 11.66
CA TRP A 99 -12.27 -19.84 12.28
C TRP A 99 -11.90 -18.56 11.51
N LEU A 100 -12.40 -18.36 10.29
CA LEU A 100 -12.22 -17.14 9.48
C LEU A 100 -13.58 -16.68 8.90
#